data_AF-A0A226WL83-F1
#
_entry.id   AF-A0A226WL83-F1
#
_cell.length_a   1.000
_cell.length_b   1.000
_cell.length_c   1.000
_cell.angle_alpha   90.00
_cell.angle_beta   90.00
_cell.angle_gamma   90.00
#
_symmetry.space_group_name_H-M   'P 1'
#
loop_
_entity.id
_entity.type
_entity.pdbx_description
1 polymer ?
#
loop_
_entity_poly.entity_id
_entity_poly.type
_entity_poly.pdbx_seq_one_letter_code
_entity_poly.pdbx_strand_id
1 'polypeptide(L)'
;MQFTRGRKLPHLLGILTAANDKVFITFYDDESDAFKYSWLRRSTVEPFLDRAPIDALPSPAPGAPITNEDARLLGGMAFMSLVGGRQSLRDRLEIVTATPMDWTQLAPPTMPAPPPRPATDPTD
;
A
#
# COMPACT_ATOMS: atom_id res chain seq x y z
N MET A 1 -12.35 -55.21 27.63
CA MET A 1 -11.70 -54.97 26.33
C MET A 1 -12.53 -53.95 25.57
N GLN A 2 -11.91 -52.79 25.27
CA GLN A 2 -12.13 -51.87 24.13
C GLN A 2 -13.53 -51.27 23.86
N PHE A 3 -13.70 -50.04 23.36
CA PHE A 3 -12.95 -48.78 23.32
C PHE A 3 -13.98 -47.72 22.89
N THR A 4 -13.88 -46.53 23.47
CA THR A 4 -14.63 -45.31 23.18
C THR A 4 -14.59 -44.91 21.70
N ARG A 5 -15.70 -44.45 21.11
CA ARG A 5 -15.65 -43.66 19.86
C ARG A 5 -16.38 -42.33 20.05
N GLY A 6 -15.60 -41.31 20.39
CA GLY A 6 -16.02 -39.93 20.52
C GLY A 6 -16.61 -39.38 19.22
N ARG A 7 -17.67 -38.56 19.37
CA ARG A 7 -18.18 -37.72 18.29
C ARG A 7 -17.16 -36.63 17.99
N LYS A 8 -16.94 -36.47 16.69
CA LYS A 8 -15.99 -35.58 16.05
C LYS A 8 -16.22 -34.12 16.49
N LEU A 9 -15.19 -33.52 17.06
CA LEU A 9 -15.01 -32.07 17.10
C LEU A 9 -14.61 -31.63 15.69
N PRO A 10 -15.36 -30.79 14.97
CA PRO A 10 -14.83 -30.24 13.73
C PRO A 10 -13.74 -29.23 14.10
N HIS A 11 -12.53 -29.57 13.66
CA HIS A 11 -11.43 -28.65 13.42
C HIS A 11 -11.96 -27.36 12.77
N LEU A 12 -12.08 -26.30 13.56
CA LEU A 12 -11.77 -24.96 13.09
C LEU A 12 -10.46 -24.56 13.77
N LEU A 13 -9.40 -25.25 13.38
CA LEU A 13 -8.08 -24.65 13.41
C LEU A 13 -8.15 -23.54 12.36
N GLY A 14 -8.63 -22.36 12.78
CA GLY A 14 -8.36 -21.14 12.07
C GLY A 14 -6.85 -21.03 12.05
N ILE A 15 -6.24 -21.51 10.96
CA ILE A 15 -4.91 -21.11 10.59
C ILE A 15 -5.06 -19.62 10.31
N LEU A 16 -4.95 -18.82 11.37
CA LEU A 16 -4.42 -17.47 11.30
C LEU A 16 -3.00 -17.65 10.76
N THR A 17 -2.87 -17.94 9.48
CA THR A 17 -1.76 -17.42 8.72
C THR A 17 -1.93 -15.93 8.93
N ALA A 18 -1.11 -15.37 9.80
CA ALA A 18 -0.99 -13.93 9.93
C ALA A 18 -0.45 -13.45 8.57
N ALA A 19 -1.34 -13.36 7.58
CA ALA A 19 -1.16 -12.50 6.44
C ALA A 19 -0.79 -11.16 7.05
N ASN A 20 0.34 -10.60 6.63
CA ASN A 20 0.80 -9.32 7.12
C ASN A 20 -0.32 -8.28 6.91
N ASP A 21 -1.09 -8.00 7.97
CA ASP A 21 -2.30 -7.14 7.94
C ASP A 21 -1.91 -5.67 8.09
N LYS A 22 -0.62 -5.34 7.89
CA LYS A 22 -0.12 -3.98 8.00
C LYS A 22 0.03 -3.37 6.63
N VAL A 23 -0.44 -2.13 6.50
CA VAL A 23 -0.15 -1.26 5.37
C VAL A 23 0.75 -0.14 5.87
N PHE A 24 1.83 0.09 5.13
CA PHE A 24 2.73 1.22 5.33
C PHE A 24 2.33 2.33 4.37
N ILE A 25 2.05 3.51 4.91
CA ILE A 25 1.69 4.68 4.11
C ILE A 25 2.76 5.73 4.34
N THR A 26 3.35 6.24 3.26
CA THR A 26 4.21 7.42 3.26
C THR A 26 3.50 8.54 2.54
N PHE A 27 3.58 9.75 3.08
CA PHE A 27 3.01 10.96 2.46
C PHE A 27 3.89 12.17 2.73
N TYR A 28 3.77 13.18 1.88
CA TYR A 28 4.39 14.48 2.09
C TYR A 28 3.38 15.38 2.79
N ASP A 29 3.76 15.95 3.93
CA ASP A 29 2.96 16.96 4.60
C ASP A 29 3.42 18.36 4.20
N ASP A 30 2.56 19.03 3.44
CA ASP A 30 2.71 20.40 2.99
C ASP A 30 2.87 21.41 4.13
N GLU A 31 2.14 21.21 5.22
CA GLU A 31 2.12 22.20 6.32
C GLU A 31 3.45 22.21 7.08
N SER A 32 4.09 21.05 7.19
CA SER A 32 5.36 20.89 7.91
C SER A 32 6.58 20.72 7.01
N ASP A 33 6.41 20.81 5.69
CA ASP A 33 7.45 20.56 4.68
C ASP A 33 8.25 19.26 4.94
N ALA A 34 7.54 18.19 5.30
CA ALA A 34 8.17 16.97 5.79
C ALA A 34 7.53 15.68 5.25
N PHE A 35 8.36 14.67 5.00
CA PHE A 35 7.88 13.32 4.76
C PHE A 35 7.44 12.68 6.07
N LYS A 36 6.25 12.09 6.06
CA LYS A 36 5.66 11.38 7.20
C LYS A 36 5.28 9.96 6.78
N TYR A 37 5.24 9.06 7.75
CA TYR A 37 4.73 7.72 7.54
C TYR A 37 3.77 7.29 8.65
N SER A 38 2.92 6.31 8.35
CA SER A 38 2.04 5.67 9.31
C SER A 38 1.87 4.18 8.99
N TRP A 39 1.49 3.41 10.01
CA TRP A 39 1.13 2.00 9.90
C TRP A 39 -0.35 1.85 10.22
N LEU A 40 -1.11 1.31 9.27
CA LEU A 40 -2.53 1.02 9.44
C LEU A 40 -2.79 -0.48 9.28
N ARG A 41 -3.97 -0.92 9.70
CA ARG A 41 -4.47 -2.24 9.30
C ARG A 41 -4.90 -2.21 7.85
N ARG A 42 -4.71 -3.31 7.12
CA ARG A 42 -5.15 -3.43 5.74
C ARG A 42 -6.66 -3.25 5.60
N SER A 43 -7.43 -3.81 6.53
CA SER A 43 -8.88 -3.59 6.62
C SER A 43 -9.29 -2.11 6.72
N THR A 44 -8.43 -1.22 7.24
CA THR A 44 -8.70 0.22 7.30
C THR A 44 -8.67 0.87 5.91
N VAL A 45 -7.86 0.34 4.99
CA VAL A 45 -7.64 0.93 3.67
C VAL A 45 -8.25 0.15 2.51
N GLU A 46 -8.69 -1.09 2.74
CA GLU A 46 -9.29 -1.97 1.72
C GLU A 46 -10.34 -1.26 0.84
N PRO A 47 -11.31 -0.48 1.40
CA PRO A 47 -12.32 0.19 0.58
C PRO A 47 -11.77 1.19 -0.45
N PHE A 48 -10.56 1.71 -0.21
CA PHE A 48 -9.85 2.61 -1.13
C PHE A 48 -8.99 1.82 -2.12
N LEU A 49 -8.38 0.73 -1.68
CA LEU A 49 -7.57 -0.16 -2.53
C LEU A 49 -8.42 -0.83 -3.62
N ASP A 50 -9.66 -1.20 -3.32
CA ASP A 50 -10.60 -1.81 -4.28
C ASP A 50 -10.87 -0.94 -5.52
N ARG A 51 -10.59 0.36 -5.43
CA ARG A 51 -10.86 1.36 -6.48
C ARG A 51 -9.59 1.96 -7.08
N ALA A 52 -8.44 1.64 -6.52
CA ALA A 52 -7.16 2.18 -6.95
C ALA A 52 -6.51 1.26 -7.99
N PRO A 53 -5.80 1.81 -8.99
CA PRO A 53 -4.88 1.00 -9.78
C PRO A 53 -3.77 0.48 -8.84
N ILE A 54 -3.56 -0.84 -8.83
CA ILE A 54 -2.50 -1.49 -8.06
C ILE A 54 -1.56 -2.18 -9.04
N ASP A 55 -0.37 -1.61 -9.20
CA ASP A 55 0.70 -2.22 -9.96
C ASP A 55 1.52 -3.17 -9.08
N ALA A 56 1.95 -4.29 -9.65
CA ALA A 56 2.87 -5.19 -8.98
C ALA A 56 4.27 -4.57 -8.94
N LEU A 57 4.87 -4.52 -7.75
CA LEU A 57 6.27 -4.11 -7.60
C LEU A 57 7.21 -5.28 -7.92
N PRO A 58 8.40 -4.99 -8.49
CA PRO A 58 9.49 -5.96 -8.57
C PRO A 58 9.80 -6.50 -7.18
N SER A 59 9.60 -7.79 -6.97
CA SER A 59 9.86 -8.47 -5.70
C SER A 59 10.74 -9.69 -5.95
N PRO A 60 11.59 -10.07 -4.99
CA PRO A 60 12.28 -11.35 -5.02
C PRO A 60 11.32 -12.52 -5.21
N ALA A 61 11.82 -13.61 -5.80
CA ALA A 61 11.05 -14.83 -5.97
C ALA A 61 10.50 -15.33 -4.62
N PRO A 62 9.31 -15.96 -4.59
CA PRO A 62 8.73 -16.47 -3.34
C PRO A 62 9.71 -17.39 -2.60
N GLY A 63 9.99 -17.06 -1.33
CA GLY A 63 10.92 -17.82 -0.47
C GLY A 63 12.41 -17.45 -0.63
N ALA A 64 12.77 -16.59 -1.58
CA ALA A 64 14.12 -16.05 -1.69
C ALA A 64 14.37 -14.99 -0.59
N PRO A 65 15.63 -14.81 -0.13
CA PRO A 65 15.98 -13.71 0.75
C PRO A 65 15.71 -12.35 0.10
N ILE A 66 15.19 -11.40 0.88
CA ILE A 66 15.12 -9.99 0.47
C ILE A 66 16.51 -9.38 0.72
N THR A 67 17.18 -8.95 -0.34
CA THR A 67 18.52 -8.34 -0.23
C THR A 67 18.44 -6.85 0.09
N ASN A 68 19.59 -6.27 0.45
CA ASN A 68 19.71 -4.81 0.60
C ASN A 68 19.36 -4.07 -0.70
N GLU A 69 19.65 -4.67 -1.85
CA GLU A 69 19.37 -4.05 -3.15
C GLU A 69 17.86 -4.09 -3.44
N ASP A 70 17.19 -5.20 -3.15
CA ASP A 70 15.73 -5.29 -3.28
C ASP A 70 15.03 -4.25 -2.41
N ALA A 71 15.50 -4.09 -1.16
CA ALA A 71 14.95 -3.08 -0.25
C ALA A 71 15.16 -1.65 -0.75
N ARG A 72 16.33 -1.35 -1.33
CA ARG A 72 16.63 -0.03 -1.92
C ARG A 72 15.77 0.25 -3.15
N LEU A 73 15.60 -0.74 -4.03
CA LEU A 73 14.76 -0.60 -5.22
C LEU A 73 13.29 -0.38 -4.84
N LEU A 74 12.75 -1.22 -3.94
CA LEU A 74 11.38 -1.10 -3.47
C LEU A 74 11.12 0.25 -2.78
N GLY A 75 12.00 0.66 -1.87
CA GLY A 75 11.90 1.95 -1.19
C GLY A 75 12.07 3.14 -2.15
N GLY A 76 13.01 3.03 -3.09
CA GLY A 76 13.25 4.03 -4.13
C GLY A 76 12.03 4.23 -5.01
N MET A 77 11.42 3.15 -5.52
CA MET A 77 10.17 3.25 -6.30
C MET A 77 9.03 3.88 -5.51
N ALA A 78 8.82 3.48 -4.25
CA ALA A 78 7.79 4.08 -3.41
C ALA A 78 8.01 5.58 -3.21
N PHE A 79 9.26 6.01 -2.98
CA PHE A 79 9.61 7.42 -2.82
C PHE A 79 9.44 8.22 -4.12
N MET A 80 9.84 7.64 -5.26
CA MET A 80 9.71 8.25 -6.58
C MET A 80 8.26 8.48 -6.98
N SER A 81 7.37 7.53 -6.67
CA SER A 81 5.93 7.70 -6.88
C SER A 81 5.36 8.86 -6.07
N LEU A 82 5.94 9.18 -4.91
CA LEU A 82 5.52 10.31 -4.09
C LEU A 82 6.04 11.66 -4.61
N VAL A 83 7.34 11.74 -4.85
CA VAL A 83 8.02 12.97 -5.30
C VAL A 83 7.63 13.33 -6.73
N GLY A 84 7.39 12.31 -7.55
CA GLY A 84 7.05 12.44 -8.94
C GLY A 84 5.76 13.22 -9.20
N GLY A 85 4.85 13.41 -8.24
CA GLY A 85 3.69 14.28 -8.46
C GLY A 85 3.97 15.79 -8.37
N ARG A 86 5.16 16.20 -7.91
CA ARG A 86 5.37 17.57 -7.43
C ARG A 86 6.73 18.15 -7.79
N GLN A 87 6.72 19.19 -8.63
CA GLN A 87 7.94 19.82 -9.16
C GLN A 87 8.92 20.27 -8.06
N SER A 88 8.43 20.93 -7.00
CA SER A 88 9.30 21.41 -5.91
C SER A 88 10.06 20.31 -5.18
N LEU A 89 9.53 19.08 -5.15
CA LEU A 89 10.21 17.93 -4.57
C LEU A 89 11.16 17.28 -5.57
N ARG A 90 10.78 17.22 -6.85
CA ARG A 90 11.65 16.73 -7.92
C ARG A 90 12.93 17.56 -8.02
N ASP A 91 12.81 18.88 -7.91
CA ASP A 91 13.96 19.81 -8.00
C ASP A 91 14.95 19.63 -6.83
N ARG A 92 14.49 19.08 -5.69
CA ARG A 92 15.30 18.78 -4.50
C ARG A 92 15.88 17.35 -4.51
N LEU A 93 15.55 16.55 -5.52
CA LEU A 93 15.86 15.13 -5.53
C LEU A 93 17.28 14.87 -6.07
N GLU A 94 18.15 14.36 -5.20
CA GLU A 94 19.54 14.00 -5.53
C GLU A 94 19.71 12.48 -5.58
N ILE A 95 19.03 11.80 -6.50
CA ILE A 95 19.19 10.35 -6.68
C ILE A 95 19.74 10.01 -8.07
N VAL A 96 20.53 8.94 -8.13
CA VAL A 96 21.01 8.35 -9.37
C VAL A 96 20.20 7.08 -9.63
N THR A 97 19.40 7.09 -10.69
CA THR A 97 18.69 5.90 -11.18
C THR A 97 19.49 5.22 -12.29
N ALA A 98 19.33 3.91 -12.48
CA ALA A 98 20.04 3.16 -13.52
C ALA A 98 19.74 3.68 -14.94
N THR A 99 18.52 4.18 -15.16
CA THR A 99 18.12 4.94 -16.34
C THR A 99 17.53 6.28 -15.89
N PRO A 100 17.79 7.39 -16.60
CA PRO A 100 17.17 8.69 -16.28
C PRO A 100 15.65 8.54 -16.22
N MET A 101 15.04 9.05 -15.13
CA MET A 101 13.58 8.99 -14.97
C MET A 101 12.92 10.03 -15.86
N ASP A 102 11.93 9.61 -16.67
CA ASP A 102 11.04 10.52 -17.38
C ASP A 102 9.88 10.94 -16.47
N TRP A 103 9.92 12.18 -16.01
CA TRP A 103 8.94 12.75 -15.09
C TRP A 103 7.67 13.26 -15.77
N THR A 104 7.59 13.26 -17.11
CA THR A 104 6.44 13.76 -17.86
C THR A 104 5.26 12.77 -17.88
N GLN A 105 5.49 11.50 -17.53
CA GLN A 105 4.50 10.42 -17.65
C GLN A 105 3.70 10.14 -16.36
N LEU A 106 4.03 10.78 -15.23
CA LEU A 106 3.29 10.60 -13.97
C LEU A 106 2.05 11.50 -13.94
N ALA A 107 1.06 11.19 -14.78
CA ALA A 107 -0.27 11.75 -14.59
C ALA A 107 -0.86 11.18 -13.28
N PRO A 108 -1.46 12.01 -12.41
CA PRO A 108 -2.18 11.50 -11.25
C PRO A 108 -3.20 10.45 -11.70
N PRO A 109 -3.37 9.32 -10.98
CA PRO A 109 -4.46 8.41 -11.27
C PRO A 109 -5.76 9.22 -11.23
N THR A 110 -6.54 9.16 -12.31
CA THR A 110 -7.87 9.77 -12.33
C THR A 110 -8.73 8.96 -11.36
N MET A 111 -8.85 9.44 -10.12
CA MET A 111 -9.75 8.83 -9.17
C MET A 111 -11.18 9.01 -9.67
N PRO A 112 -12.02 7.96 -9.65
CA PRO A 112 -13.44 8.14 -9.92
C PRO A 112 -14.03 9.13 -8.92
N ALA A 113 -14.88 10.05 -9.42
CA ALA A 113 -15.50 11.07 -8.61
C ALA A 113 -16.22 10.44 -7.40
N PRO A 114 -16.09 11.01 -6.19
CA PRO A 114 -16.86 10.52 -5.05
C PRO A 114 -18.36 10.58 -5.39
N PRO A 115 -19.15 9.56 -5.02
CA PRO A 115 -20.59 9.59 -5.25
C PRO A 115 -21.17 10.84 -4.61
N PRO A 116 -22.19 11.48 -5.22
CA PRO A 116 -22.86 12.62 -4.63
C PRO A 116 -23.28 12.23 -3.21
N ARG A 117 -22.90 13.06 -2.22
CA ARG A 117 -23.39 12.90 -0.86
C ARG A 117 -24.92 12.79 -0.94
N PRO A 118 -25.55 11.82 -0.26
CA PRO A 118 -27.00 11.83 -0.12
C PRO A 118 -27.40 13.24 0.32
N ALA A 119 -28.37 13.84 -0.39
CA ALA A 119 -28.97 15.06 0.10
C ALA A 119 -29.46 14.76 1.51
N THR A 120 -28.84 15.37 2.51
CA THR A 120 -29.47 15.49 3.81
C THR A 120 -30.73 16.30 3.54
N ASP A 121 -31.86 15.62 3.47
CA ASP A 121 -33.17 16.23 3.37
C ASP A 121 -33.28 17.22 4.54
N PRO A 122 -33.38 18.54 4.30
CA PRO A 122 -33.58 19.49 5.36
C PRO A 122 -35.08 19.52 5.69
N THR A 123 -35.62 18.42 6.21
CA THR A 123 -37.00 18.39 6.69
C THR A 123 -37.19 17.45 7.89
N ASP A 124 -37.53 18.08 9.02
CA ASP A 124 -37.97 17.60 10.35
C ASP A 124 -36.96 16.95 11.32
#